data_AF-G3PUS0-F1
#
_entry.id   AF-G3PUS0-F1
#
_cell.length_a   1.000
_cell.length_b   1.000
_cell.length_c   1.000
_cell.angle_alpha   90.00
_cell.angle_beta   90.00
_cell.angle_gamma   90.00
#
_symmetry.space_group_name_H-M   'P 1'
#
loop_
_entity.id
_entity.type
_entity.pdbx_description
1 polymer ?
#
loop_
_entity_poly.entity_id
_entity_poly.type
_entity_poly.pdbx_seq_one_letter_code
_entity_poly.pdbx_strand_id
1 'polypeptide(L)'
;KRKEISSGAGSHHDTHNARRPADRPTEGGSEGEREREREEPGVQFSTHSHGEHRGPKDQAGVQRSSQKRRGAVTFLTSKNQIKVDLVDENFTELRGEIAGPPDTPYEGGRFQLEIKIPETYPFNPPKVRFISKIWHPNISSVTGAICLDILKDQWAAAMTLRTVLLSLQALLAAAEPDDPQDAVVANQYKQNPEMFKQTARLWSHVYAGAPVSSADYNRKIDKLCAMGFDKNAVIAALSSKSWDVETATELLLSN
;
A
#
# COMPACT_ATOMS: atom_id res chain seq x y z
N LYS A 1 -50.31 46.97 19.38
CA LYS A 1 -49.91 47.82 20.54
C LYS A 1 -48.42 47.50 20.80
N ARG A 2 -47.42 48.22 20.25
CA ARG A 2 -46.90 49.57 20.63
C ARG A 2 -46.71 49.65 22.16
N LYS A 3 -45.52 49.85 22.74
CA LYS A 3 -44.44 50.86 22.57
C LYS A 3 -43.13 50.32 23.21
N GLU A 4 -41.91 50.50 22.66
CA GLU A 4 -41.03 51.72 22.66
C GLU A 4 -40.54 52.13 24.09
N ILE A 5 -39.31 52.54 24.44
CA ILE A 5 -38.15 53.20 23.76
C ILE A 5 -36.96 53.39 24.76
N SER A 6 -35.73 53.61 24.25
CA SER A 6 -34.59 54.46 24.76
C SER A 6 -33.65 53.93 25.87
N SER A 7 -32.31 53.85 25.68
CA SER A 7 -31.20 54.84 25.50
C SER A 7 -30.63 55.35 26.86
N GLY A 8 -29.36 55.70 27.08
CA GLY A 8 -28.10 55.90 26.30
C GLY A 8 -26.88 55.66 27.24
N ALA A 9 -25.61 55.55 26.81
CA ALA A 9 -24.68 56.51 26.16
C ALA A 9 -23.79 57.33 27.15
N GLY A 10 -22.46 57.40 26.85
CA GLY A 10 -21.44 58.34 27.38
C GLY A 10 -20.20 57.64 27.98
N SER A 11 -19.08 57.43 27.26
CA SER A 11 -17.93 58.32 26.91
C SER A 11 -16.98 58.59 28.10
N HIS A 12 -15.64 58.57 28.00
CA HIS A 12 -14.74 59.31 27.10
C HIS A 12 -13.24 58.85 27.19
N HIS A 13 -12.53 58.99 26.06
CA HIS A 13 -11.14 59.51 25.82
C HIS A 13 -9.91 58.92 26.58
N ASP A 14 -8.68 58.83 26.03
CA ASP A 14 -8.10 59.48 24.85
C ASP A 14 -6.78 58.83 24.34
N THR A 15 -6.57 59.00 23.02
CA THR A 15 -5.37 59.21 22.18
C THR A 15 -3.96 58.65 22.52
N HIS A 16 -3.31 58.04 21.50
CA HIS A 16 -2.13 58.65 20.85
C HIS A 16 -1.81 58.01 19.48
N ASN A 17 -1.32 58.84 18.56
CA ASN A 17 -1.14 58.66 17.12
C ASN A 17 0.31 59.01 16.76
N ALA A 18 1.03 58.18 15.99
CA ALA A 18 2.19 58.64 15.21
C ALA A 18 2.65 57.64 14.12
N ARG A 19 2.25 57.99 12.89
CA ARG A 19 2.87 57.90 11.54
C ARG A 19 4.24 57.23 11.30
N ARG A 20 4.29 56.52 10.15
CA ARG A 20 5.46 56.05 9.35
C ARG A 20 6.42 57.18 8.89
N PRO A 21 7.60 56.80 8.38
CA PRO A 21 7.82 56.94 6.93
C PRO A 21 8.45 55.71 6.26
N ALA A 22 8.37 55.69 4.92
CA ALA A 22 8.96 54.70 4.02
C ALA A 22 10.24 55.28 3.37
N ASP A 23 11.21 54.44 3.03
CA ASP A 23 12.21 54.73 2.01
C ASP A 23 12.73 53.45 1.29
N ARG A 24 12.51 53.49 -0.04
CA ARG A 24 13.13 52.95 -1.27
C ARG A 24 14.24 51.86 -1.35
N PRO A 25 14.43 51.29 -2.57
CA PRO A 25 14.95 49.94 -2.82
C PRO A 25 16.44 49.91 -3.20
N THR A 26 17.02 48.71 -3.19
CA THR A 26 18.31 48.42 -3.84
C THR A 26 18.14 47.28 -4.85
N GLU A 27 18.61 47.55 -6.07
CA GLU A 27 18.76 46.62 -7.19
C GLU A 27 20.03 45.78 -7.06
N GLY A 28 20.04 44.62 -7.73
CA GLY A 28 21.24 44.10 -8.40
C GLY A 28 21.91 42.88 -7.75
N GLY A 29 21.89 41.74 -8.45
CA GLY A 29 22.75 40.60 -8.11
C GLY A 29 22.24 39.26 -8.65
N SER A 30 22.29 39.09 -9.96
CA SER A 30 22.15 37.80 -10.64
C SER A 30 23.42 36.95 -10.44
N GLU A 31 23.33 35.80 -9.78
CA GLU A 31 24.27 34.70 -9.98
C GLU A 31 23.49 33.39 -10.10
N GLY A 32 23.55 32.80 -11.30
CA GLY A 32 22.97 31.51 -11.60
C GLY A 32 23.80 30.40 -10.96
N GLU A 33 23.21 29.71 -10.00
CA GLU A 33 23.72 28.42 -9.53
C GLU A 33 23.40 27.37 -10.61
N ARG A 34 24.46 26.91 -11.28
CA ARG A 34 24.42 25.78 -12.21
C ARG A 34 24.11 24.52 -11.41
N GLU A 35 22.95 23.93 -11.64
CA GLU A 35 22.66 22.55 -11.26
C GLU A 35 23.69 21.64 -11.94
N ARG A 36 24.60 21.07 -11.14
CA ARG A 36 25.44 19.96 -11.59
C ARG A 36 24.58 18.72 -11.53
N GLU A 37 24.16 18.23 -12.70
CA GLU A 37 23.64 16.89 -12.88
C GLU A 37 24.62 15.89 -12.24
N ARG A 38 24.20 15.25 -11.15
CA ARG A 38 24.89 14.08 -10.62
C ARG A 38 24.53 12.91 -11.52
N GLU A 39 25.46 12.53 -12.39
CA GLU A 39 25.42 11.26 -13.10
C GLU A 39 25.32 10.11 -12.08
N GLU A 40 24.23 9.35 -12.16
CA GLU A 40 24.07 8.07 -11.46
C GLU A 40 25.13 7.08 -11.99
N PRO A 41 25.77 6.27 -11.13
CA PRO A 41 26.83 5.37 -11.57
C PRO A 41 26.29 4.28 -12.49
N GLY A 42 26.86 4.22 -13.70
CA GLY A 42 26.47 3.31 -14.77
C GLY A 42 26.39 1.84 -14.38
N VAL A 43 25.37 1.18 -14.93
CA VAL A 43 25.15 -0.27 -14.85
C VAL A 43 26.38 -1.00 -15.42
N GLN A 44 27.17 -1.63 -14.55
CA GLN A 44 28.29 -2.47 -14.97
C GLN A 44 27.77 -3.83 -15.44
N PHE A 45 27.83 -4.07 -16.76
CA PHE A 45 27.74 -5.41 -17.33
C PHE A 45 29.09 -6.11 -17.17
N SER A 46 29.18 -7.05 -16.25
CA SER A 46 30.36 -7.90 -16.10
C SER A 46 30.07 -9.29 -16.64
N THR A 47 30.53 -9.59 -17.85
CA THR A 47 30.71 -10.98 -18.31
C THR A 47 32.13 -11.40 -17.97
N HIS A 48 32.28 -12.35 -17.05
CA HIS A 48 33.57 -13.01 -16.82
C HIS A 48 33.53 -14.39 -17.48
N SER A 49 34.32 -14.55 -18.54
CA SER A 49 34.78 -15.84 -19.03
C SER A 49 36.17 -16.11 -18.42
N HIS A 50 36.30 -17.22 -17.71
CA HIS A 50 37.60 -17.74 -17.28
C HIS A 50 37.73 -19.21 -17.69
N GLY A 51 38.94 -19.52 -18.16
CA GLY A 51 39.27 -20.64 -19.00
C GLY A 51 39.19 -22.01 -18.34
N GLU A 52 38.87 -23.01 -19.16
CA GLU A 52 39.03 -24.42 -18.84
C GLU A 52 40.39 -24.92 -19.33
N HIS A 53 41.08 -25.66 -18.46
CA HIS A 53 42.07 -26.65 -18.88
C HIS A 53 41.87 -27.92 -18.05
N ARG A 54 41.48 -29.02 -18.73
CA ARG A 54 41.94 -30.43 -18.59
C ARG A 54 40.87 -31.39 -19.12
N GLY A 55 41.24 -32.32 -19.99
CA GLY A 55 40.47 -33.54 -20.27
C GLY A 55 40.98 -34.73 -19.43
N PRO A 56 40.62 -35.99 -19.73
CA PRO A 56 39.44 -36.45 -20.47
C PRO A 56 38.73 -37.69 -19.84
N LYS A 57 37.55 -38.01 -20.39
CA LYS A 57 36.79 -39.30 -20.39
C LYS A 57 36.15 -39.78 -19.07
N ASP A 58 34.81 -39.87 -19.10
CA ASP A 58 34.11 -41.16 -19.02
C ASP A 58 32.65 -41.04 -19.50
N GLN A 59 32.22 -42.04 -20.27
CA GLN A 59 30.87 -42.17 -20.81
C GLN A 59 29.93 -42.75 -19.75
N ALA A 60 28.84 -42.05 -19.46
CA ALA A 60 27.60 -42.65 -18.99
C ALA A 60 26.43 -41.77 -19.46
N GLY A 61 25.51 -42.36 -20.22
CA GLY A 61 24.35 -41.67 -20.76
C GLY A 61 23.43 -41.17 -19.65
N VAL A 62 23.08 -39.88 -19.70
CA VAL A 62 21.99 -39.30 -18.93
C VAL A 62 21.15 -38.46 -19.89
N GLN A 63 19.85 -38.73 -19.87
CA GLN A 63 18.81 -38.10 -20.68
C GLN A 63 18.91 -36.57 -20.57
N ARG A 64 18.91 -35.89 -21.72
CA ARG A 64 18.75 -34.44 -21.80
C ARG A 64 17.33 -34.06 -21.41
N SER A 65 17.07 -33.81 -20.13
CA SER A 65 15.96 -32.97 -19.71
C SER A 65 16.37 -31.52 -19.90
N SER A 66 15.98 -30.93 -21.03
CA SER A 66 16.10 -29.49 -21.29
C SER A 66 15.20 -28.72 -20.32
N GLN A 67 15.63 -28.55 -19.07
CA GLN A 67 15.03 -27.57 -18.17
C GLN A 67 15.45 -26.18 -18.64
N LYS A 68 14.61 -25.61 -19.51
CA LYS A 68 14.64 -24.20 -19.88
C LYS A 68 14.46 -23.40 -18.58
N ARG A 69 15.57 -22.93 -18.01
CA ARG A 69 15.56 -22.04 -16.84
C ARG A 69 14.81 -20.78 -17.26
N ARG A 70 13.55 -20.67 -16.83
CA ARG A 70 12.74 -19.45 -16.97
C ARG A 70 13.50 -18.33 -16.27
N GLY A 71 14.07 -17.40 -17.04
CA GLY A 71 14.66 -16.19 -16.50
C GLY A 71 13.53 -15.34 -15.94
N ALA A 72 13.34 -15.37 -14.62
CA ALA A 72 12.55 -14.37 -13.95
C ALA A 72 13.29 -13.04 -14.11
N VAL A 73 12.69 -12.08 -14.81
CA VAL A 73 13.17 -10.70 -14.78
C VAL A 73 12.72 -10.13 -13.44
N THR A 74 13.51 -10.38 -12.40
CA THR A 74 13.24 -9.88 -11.06
C THR A 74 13.85 -8.50 -10.91
N PHE A 75 13.03 -7.45 -10.93
CA PHE A 75 13.46 -6.13 -10.48
C PHE A 75 13.54 -6.14 -8.96
N LEU A 76 14.71 -6.46 -8.40
CA LEU A 76 14.97 -6.31 -6.97
C LEU A 76 15.44 -4.88 -6.72
N THR A 77 14.69 -4.11 -5.93
CA THR A 77 15.23 -2.89 -5.32
C THR A 77 16.19 -3.30 -4.19
N SER A 78 17.21 -2.49 -3.90
CA SER A 78 18.28 -2.78 -2.93
C SER A 78 17.83 -3.04 -1.47
N LYS A 79 16.51 -3.07 -1.21
CA LYS A 79 15.88 -3.35 0.10
C LYS A 79 14.72 -4.37 0.02
N ASN A 80 14.57 -5.14 -1.07
CA ASN A 80 13.50 -6.14 -1.28
C ASN A 80 12.06 -5.61 -1.03
N GLN A 81 11.83 -4.31 -1.21
CA GLN A 81 10.57 -3.64 -0.86
C GLN A 81 9.45 -3.95 -1.84
N ILE A 82 9.79 -4.08 -3.12
CA ILE A 82 8.84 -4.36 -4.19
C ILE A 82 9.46 -5.38 -5.14
N LYS A 83 8.62 -6.18 -5.78
CA LYS A 83 9.00 -7.19 -6.77
C LYS A 83 7.91 -7.28 -7.83
N VAL A 84 8.30 -7.63 -9.05
CA VAL A 84 7.39 -8.02 -10.13
C VAL A 84 7.92 -9.31 -10.76
N ASP A 85 7.02 -10.27 -10.96
CA ASP A 85 7.27 -11.50 -11.70
C ASP A 85 6.33 -11.57 -12.92
N LEU A 86 6.81 -12.17 -14.00
CA LEU A 86 6.00 -12.49 -15.17
C LEU A 86 5.10 -13.68 -14.88
N VAL A 87 3.81 -13.59 -15.19
CA VAL A 87 2.87 -14.72 -15.09
C VAL A 87 2.72 -15.40 -16.45
N ASP A 88 2.66 -14.60 -17.53
CA ASP A 88 2.57 -15.07 -18.90
C ASP A 88 3.80 -14.68 -19.74
N GLU A 89 3.84 -15.18 -20.99
CA GLU A 89 4.88 -14.83 -21.96
C GLU A 89 4.55 -13.56 -22.75
N ASN A 90 3.28 -13.10 -22.68
CA ASN A 90 2.76 -11.97 -23.46
C ASN A 90 2.83 -10.64 -22.69
N PHE A 91 3.32 -10.65 -21.44
CA PHE A 91 3.41 -9.50 -20.54
C PHE A 91 2.06 -8.86 -20.21
N THR A 92 0.95 -9.58 -20.41
CA THR A 92 -0.41 -9.07 -20.14
C THR A 92 -0.84 -9.33 -18.70
N GLU A 93 -0.27 -10.34 -18.06
CA GLU A 93 -0.46 -10.64 -16.64
C GLU A 93 0.87 -10.70 -15.91
N LEU A 94 0.96 -9.95 -14.82
CA LEU A 94 2.13 -9.84 -13.95
C LEU A 94 1.70 -10.08 -12.50
N ARG A 95 2.64 -10.58 -11.70
CA ARG A 95 2.48 -10.73 -10.25
C ARG A 95 3.38 -9.74 -9.54
N GLY A 96 2.77 -8.74 -8.91
CA GLY A 96 3.48 -7.82 -8.04
C GLY A 96 3.59 -8.38 -6.62
N GLU A 97 4.55 -7.89 -5.87
CA GLU A 97 4.65 -8.12 -4.43
C GLU A 97 5.23 -6.88 -3.76
N ILE A 98 4.61 -6.43 -2.67
CA ILE A 98 5.08 -5.31 -1.86
C ILE A 98 5.29 -5.75 -0.41
N ALA A 99 6.35 -5.25 0.22
CA ALA A 99 6.56 -5.40 1.66
C ALA A 99 5.68 -4.40 2.41
N GLY A 100 5.09 -4.83 3.53
CA GLY A 100 4.41 -3.92 4.44
C GLY A 100 5.37 -2.85 4.99
N PRO A 101 5.01 -1.56 4.98
CA PRO A 101 5.88 -0.51 5.48
C PRO A 101 6.20 -0.69 6.98
N PRO A 102 7.38 -0.25 7.45
CA PRO A 102 7.73 -0.25 8.87
C PRO A 102 6.77 0.65 9.66
N ASP A 103 6.62 0.37 10.95
CA ASP A 103 5.78 1.14 11.89
C ASP A 103 4.28 1.13 11.55
N THR A 104 3.85 0.22 10.68
CA THR A 104 2.44 -0.01 10.32
C THR A 104 1.97 -1.37 10.83
N PRO A 105 0.65 -1.64 10.93
CA PRO A 105 0.17 -2.99 11.20
C PRO A 105 0.54 -4.02 10.13
N TYR A 106 1.05 -3.57 8.97
CA TYR A 106 1.43 -4.42 7.83
C TYR A 106 2.90 -4.86 7.88
N GLU A 107 3.72 -4.26 8.75
CA GLU A 107 5.15 -4.52 8.86
C GLU A 107 5.49 -6.01 8.95
N GLY A 108 6.51 -6.41 8.20
CA GLY A 108 6.96 -7.81 8.10
C GLY A 108 6.07 -8.69 7.18
N GLY A 109 4.90 -8.20 6.77
CA GLY A 109 4.05 -8.87 5.78
C GLY A 109 4.54 -8.66 4.34
N ARG A 110 4.25 -9.63 3.46
CA ARG A 110 4.46 -9.52 2.00
C ARG A 110 3.14 -9.74 1.28
N PHE A 111 2.73 -8.74 0.51
CA PHE A 111 1.41 -8.68 -0.11
C PHE A 111 1.52 -8.89 -1.62
N GLN A 112 0.92 -9.98 -2.11
CA GLN A 112 0.89 -10.29 -3.54
C GLN A 112 -0.21 -9.49 -4.24
N LEU A 113 0.10 -9.05 -5.45
CA LEU A 113 -0.75 -8.24 -6.31
C LEU A 113 -0.91 -8.94 -7.66
N GLU A 114 -2.14 -8.96 -8.16
CA GLU A 114 -2.46 -9.26 -9.56
C GLU A 114 -2.36 -7.95 -10.33
N ILE A 115 -1.61 -7.95 -11.42
CA ILE A 115 -1.45 -6.78 -12.29
C ILE A 115 -1.78 -7.23 -13.72
N LYS A 116 -2.81 -6.62 -14.30
CA LYS A 116 -3.21 -6.86 -15.70
C LYS A 116 -2.96 -5.62 -16.54
N ILE A 117 -2.17 -5.78 -17.58
CA ILE A 117 -1.84 -4.71 -18.52
C ILE A 117 -2.94 -4.65 -19.59
N PRO A 118 -3.68 -3.53 -19.72
CA PRO A 118 -4.66 -3.41 -20.79
C PRO A 118 -3.98 -3.24 -22.14
N GLU A 119 -4.68 -3.58 -23.23
CA GLU A 119 -4.21 -3.34 -24.61
C GLU A 119 -3.94 -1.86 -24.90
N THR A 120 -4.55 -0.96 -24.15
CA THR A 120 -4.41 0.49 -24.27
C THR A 120 -3.30 1.08 -23.40
N TYR A 121 -2.49 0.25 -22.73
CA TYR A 121 -1.31 0.73 -21.98
C TYR A 121 -0.28 1.35 -22.94
N PRO A 122 0.36 2.50 -22.61
CA PRO A 122 0.34 3.21 -21.33
C PRO A 122 -0.72 4.33 -21.23
N PHE A 123 -1.67 4.44 -22.17
CA PHE A 123 -2.70 5.49 -22.11
C PHE A 123 -3.79 5.22 -21.07
N ASN A 124 -4.01 3.95 -20.72
CA ASN A 124 -4.82 3.57 -19.56
C ASN A 124 -3.97 2.85 -18.50
N PRO A 125 -4.34 2.98 -17.20
CA PRO A 125 -3.60 2.35 -16.11
C PRO A 125 -3.69 0.82 -16.15
N PRO A 126 -2.70 0.11 -15.56
CA PRO A 126 -2.84 -1.31 -15.29
C PRO A 126 -3.98 -1.56 -14.29
N LYS A 127 -4.69 -2.68 -14.44
CA LYS A 127 -5.67 -3.13 -13.44
C LYS A 127 -4.92 -3.87 -12.35
N VAL A 128 -4.96 -3.35 -11.13
CA VAL A 128 -4.25 -3.92 -9.97
C VAL A 128 -5.23 -4.35 -8.89
N ARG A 129 -4.99 -5.50 -8.27
CA ARG A 129 -5.79 -6.05 -7.17
C ARG A 129 -4.91 -6.81 -6.19
N PHE A 130 -5.22 -6.74 -4.90
CA PHE A 130 -4.58 -7.58 -3.89
C PHE A 130 -5.02 -9.03 -4.03
N ILE A 131 -4.05 -9.94 -4.17
CA ILE A 131 -4.25 -11.38 -4.06
C ILE A 131 -4.21 -11.77 -2.58
N SER A 132 -3.21 -11.26 -1.85
CA SER A 132 -3.15 -11.41 -0.39
C SER A 132 -4.31 -10.66 0.24
N LYS A 133 -5.13 -11.34 1.04
CA LYS A 133 -6.18 -10.71 1.84
C LYS A 133 -5.57 -9.68 2.78
N ILE A 134 -6.18 -8.51 2.87
CA ILE A 134 -5.70 -7.39 3.68
C ILE A 134 -6.87 -6.64 4.31
N TRP A 135 -6.66 -6.11 5.52
CA TRP A 135 -7.62 -5.27 6.22
C TRP A 135 -7.14 -3.82 6.14
N HIS A 136 -7.69 -3.06 5.20
CA HIS A 136 -7.30 -1.66 4.93
C HIS A 136 -8.50 -0.85 4.41
N PRO A 137 -8.73 0.42 4.82
CA PRO A 137 -9.91 1.19 4.40
C PRO A 137 -10.07 1.33 2.88
N ASN A 138 -8.97 1.52 2.15
CA ASN A 138 -8.95 1.71 0.70
C ASN A 138 -8.76 0.41 -0.11
N ILE A 139 -8.83 -0.77 0.53
CA ILE A 139 -8.71 -2.07 -0.15
C ILE A 139 -9.84 -2.98 0.33
N SER A 140 -10.59 -3.59 -0.60
CA SER A 140 -11.68 -4.51 -0.25
C SER A 140 -11.14 -5.73 0.50
N SER A 141 -11.67 -5.98 1.70
CA SER A 141 -11.32 -7.16 2.50
C SER A 141 -11.77 -8.49 1.87
N VAL A 142 -12.72 -8.43 0.93
CA VAL A 142 -13.29 -9.59 0.23
C VAL A 142 -12.56 -9.84 -1.09
N THR A 143 -12.46 -8.82 -1.95
CA THR A 143 -11.99 -8.97 -3.33
C THR A 143 -10.55 -8.51 -3.54
N GLY A 144 -9.99 -7.69 -2.64
CA GLY A 144 -8.70 -7.03 -2.84
C GLY A 144 -8.73 -5.88 -3.85
N ALA A 145 -9.91 -5.45 -4.32
CA ALA A 145 -10.06 -4.25 -5.15
C ALA A 145 -9.50 -3.01 -4.43
N ILE A 146 -8.94 -2.06 -5.17
CA ILE A 146 -8.20 -0.91 -4.63
C ILE A 146 -8.90 0.38 -5.03
N CYS A 147 -9.12 1.28 -4.07
CA CYS A 147 -9.43 2.68 -4.36
C CYS A 147 -8.14 3.50 -4.32
N LEU A 148 -7.60 3.85 -5.49
CA LEU A 148 -6.44 4.72 -5.64
C LEU A 148 -6.60 5.54 -6.93
N ASP A 149 -6.43 6.85 -6.84
CA ASP A 149 -6.63 7.84 -7.91
C ASP A 149 -5.71 7.61 -9.12
N ILE A 150 -4.44 7.25 -8.90
CA ILE A 150 -3.49 6.96 -9.99
C ILE A 150 -3.85 5.69 -10.78
N LEU A 151 -4.74 4.84 -10.27
CA LEU A 151 -5.30 3.69 -10.98
C LEU A 151 -6.62 4.03 -11.69
N LYS A 152 -7.03 5.30 -11.65
CA LYS A 152 -8.29 5.82 -12.21
C LYS A 152 -8.00 7.06 -13.08
N ASP A 153 -8.37 8.24 -12.60
CA ASP A 153 -8.39 9.51 -13.32
C ASP A 153 -7.08 10.30 -13.23
N GLN A 154 -6.22 9.99 -12.25
CA GLN A 154 -4.91 10.63 -12.10
C GLN A 154 -3.77 9.84 -12.76
N TRP A 155 -4.10 8.84 -13.59
CA TRP A 155 -3.10 8.08 -14.35
C TRP A 155 -2.42 8.96 -15.40
N ALA A 156 -1.08 8.94 -15.43
CA ALA A 156 -0.29 9.53 -16.49
C ALA A 156 0.53 8.46 -17.21
N ALA A 157 0.62 8.53 -18.54
CA ALA A 157 1.38 7.57 -19.35
C ALA A 157 2.89 7.50 -19.03
N ALA A 158 3.41 8.51 -18.31
CA ALA A 158 4.79 8.52 -17.78
C ALA A 158 4.97 7.68 -16.51
N MET A 159 3.88 7.24 -15.86
CA MET A 159 3.93 6.38 -14.67
C MET A 159 4.36 4.96 -15.05
N THR A 160 5.08 4.32 -14.13
CA THR A 160 5.64 2.99 -14.31
C THR A 160 5.04 2.00 -13.31
N LEU A 161 5.22 0.70 -13.54
CA LEU A 161 4.87 -0.31 -12.52
C LEU A 161 5.59 -0.07 -11.19
N ARG A 162 6.83 0.42 -11.23
CA ARG A 162 7.58 0.79 -10.02
C ARG A 162 6.87 1.88 -9.24
N THR A 163 6.42 2.95 -9.90
CA THR A 163 5.72 4.05 -9.21
C THR A 163 4.38 3.57 -8.66
N VAL A 164 3.63 2.73 -9.40
CA VAL A 164 2.38 2.12 -8.91
C VAL A 164 2.61 1.31 -7.63
N LEU A 165 3.62 0.42 -7.61
CA LEU A 165 3.91 -0.40 -6.43
C LEU A 165 4.35 0.43 -5.22
N LEU A 166 5.13 1.49 -5.43
CA LEU A 166 5.53 2.40 -4.37
C LEU A 166 4.34 3.22 -3.84
N SER A 167 3.43 3.67 -4.70
CA SER A 167 2.21 4.35 -4.28
C SER A 167 1.28 3.43 -3.48
N LEU A 168 1.18 2.14 -3.83
CA LEU A 168 0.45 1.17 -3.02
C LEU A 168 1.11 0.93 -1.66
N GLN A 169 2.45 0.89 -1.61
CA GLN A 169 3.16 0.80 -0.34
C GLN A 169 2.93 2.06 0.53
N ALA A 170 2.93 3.25 -0.08
CA ALA A 170 2.60 4.50 0.62
C ALA A 170 1.15 4.51 1.13
N LEU A 171 0.20 4.00 0.35
CA LEU A 171 -1.19 3.84 0.77
C LEU A 171 -1.32 2.99 2.04
N LEU A 172 -0.54 1.90 2.17
CA LEU A 172 -0.54 1.09 3.40
C LEU A 172 -0.02 1.85 4.63
N ALA A 173 0.81 2.88 4.45
CA ALA A 173 1.30 3.72 5.54
C ALA A 173 0.34 4.87 5.88
N ALA A 174 -0.45 5.33 4.90
CA ALA A 174 -1.37 6.45 5.04
C ALA A 174 -2.71 6.12 4.35
N ALA A 175 -3.62 5.51 5.10
CA ALA A 175 -4.97 5.24 4.64
C ALA A 175 -5.78 6.54 4.50
N GLU A 176 -6.73 6.55 3.55
CA GLU A 176 -7.69 7.64 3.34
C GLU A 176 -9.11 7.15 3.67
N PRO A 177 -9.53 7.16 4.94
CA PRO A 177 -10.79 6.54 5.37
C PRO A 177 -12.04 7.32 4.94
N ASP A 178 -11.90 8.55 4.42
CA ASP A 178 -13.02 9.38 3.96
C ASP A 178 -13.41 9.11 2.51
N ASP A 179 -12.53 8.46 1.73
CA ASP A 179 -12.85 7.84 0.43
C ASP A 179 -12.57 6.32 0.43
N PRO A 180 -13.34 5.53 1.19
CA PRO A 180 -13.01 4.13 1.44
C PRO A 180 -13.45 3.20 0.30
N GLN A 181 -12.69 2.12 0.12
CA GLN A 181 -13.10 0.98 -0.69
C GLN A 181 -13.93 -0.04 0.11
N ASP A 182 -13.68 -0.12 1.42
CA ASP A 182 -14.37 -1.01 2.35
C ASP A 182 -14.93 -0.22 3.54
N ALA A 183 -16.24 -0.01 3.53
CA ALA A 183 -16.92 0.82 4.53
C ALA A 183 -16.85 0.25 5.95
N VAL A 184 -16.83 -1.09 6.10
CA VAL A 184 -16.74 -1.75 7.41
C VAL A 184 -15.37 -1.50 8.01
N VAL A 185 -14.31 -1.70 7.20
CA VAL A 185 -12.93 -1.47 7.62
C VAL A 185 -12.71 0.01 7.96
N ALA A 186 -13.19 0.92 7.10
CA ALA A 186 -13.08 2.36 7.31
C ALA A 186 -13.83 2.84 8.55
N ASN A 187 -15.01 2.28 8.85
CA ASN A 187 -15.73 2.58 10.08
C ASN A 187 -14.95 2.10 11.31
N GLN A 188 -14.38 0.89 11.29
CA GLN A 188 -13.54 0.42 12.39
C GLN A 188 -12.28 1.28 12.55
N TYR A 189 -11.64 1.70 11.45
CA TYR A 189 -10.49 2.61 11.45
C TYR A 189 -10.81 3.92 12.18
N LYS A 190 -11.95 4.53 11.86
CA LYS A 190 -12.36 5.82 12.44
C LYS A 190 -12.85 5.71 13.88
N GLN A 191 -13.67 4.69 14.18
CA GLN A 191 -14.33 4.57 15.48
C GLN A 191 -13.46 3.88 16.55
N ASN A 192 -12.57 2.98 16.14
CA ASN A 192 -11.72 2.23 17.05
C ASN A 192 -10.34 1.94 16.42
N PRO A 193 -9.43 2.94 16.39
CA PRO A 193 -8.12 2.81 15.75
C PRO A 193 -7.27 1.66 16.31
N GLU A 194 -7.35 1.38 17.61
CA GLU A 194 -6.59 0.29 18.22
C GLU A 194 -7.11 -1.08 17.78
N MET A 195 -8.43 -1.28 17.77
CA MET A 195 -9.03 -2.51 17.22
C MET A 195 -8.69 -2.69 15.74
N PHE A 196 -8.74 -1.61 14.95
CA PHE A 196 -8.29 -1.65 13.55
C PHE A 196 -6.83 -2.11 13.46
N LYS A 197 -5.92 -1.51 14.23
CA LYS A 197 -4.50 -1.85 14.23
C LYS A 197 -4.26 -3.32 14.55
N GLN A 198 -4.91 -3.86 15.58
CA GLN A 198 -4.80 -5.27 15.96
C GLN A 198 -5.42 -6.20 14.89
N THR A 199 -6.53 -5.79 14.30
CA THR A 199 -7.20 -6.55 13.22
C THR A 199 -6.31 -6.60 11.97
N ALA A 200 -5.79 -5.47 11.52
CA ALA A 200 -4.89 -5.37 10.39
C ALA A 200 -3.57 -6.14 10.62
N ARG A 201 -3.02 -6.10 11.83
CA ARG A 201 -1.84 -6.89 12.21
C ARG A 201 -2.12 -8.39 12.17
N LEU A 202 -3.29 -8.82 12.66
CA LEU A 202 -3.69 -10.22 12.56
C LEU A 202 -3.86 -10.66 11.09
N TRP A 203 -4.53 -9.87 10.26
CA TRP A 203 -4.68 -10.18 8.84
C TRP A 203 -3.31 -10.27 8.15
N SER A 204 -2.38 -9.38 8.48
CA SER A 204 -1.01 -9.41 7.96
C SER A 204 -0.26 -10.66 8.42
N HIS A 205 -0.46 -11.11 9.66
CA HIS A 205 0.09 -12.35 10.16
C HIS A 205 -0.46 -13.57 9.40
N VAL A 206 -1.77 -13.67 9.28
CA VAL A 206 -2.44 -14.85 8.69
C VAL A 206 -2.25 -14.92 7.17
N TYR A 207 -2.31 -13.80 6.47
CA TYR A 207 -2.39 -13.77 5.00
C TYR A 207 -1.15 -13.23 4.30
N ALA A 208 -0.21 -12.62 5.04
CA ALA A 208 0.99 -12.01 4.48
C ALA A 208 2.29 -12.44 5.19
N GLY A 209 2.22 -13.31 6.20
CA GLY A 209 3.39 -13.86 6.88
C GLY A 209 4.08 -12.92 7.88
N ALA A 210 3.39 -11.87 8.35
CA ALA A 210 3.92 -11.01 9.43
C ALA A 210 4.11 -11.82 10.73
N PRO A 211 5.06 -11.48 11.61
CA PRO A 211 5.52 -12.40 12.67
C PRO A 211 4.58 -12.55 13.88
N VAL A 212 3.77 -11.53 14.24
CA VAL A 212 3.02 -11.54 15.52
C VAL A 212 1.60 -11.01 15.34
N SER A 213 0.63 -11.68 15.95
CA SER A 213 -0.75 -11.22 16.10
C SER A 213 -1.24 -11.31 17.56
N SER A 214 -2.41 -10.74 17.85
CA SER A 214 -3.03 -10.78 19.19
C SER A 214 -3.43 -12.21 19.60
N ALA A 215 -2.92 -12.67 20.75
CA ALA A 215 -3.27 -13.97 21.32
C ALA A 215 -4.77 -14.10 21.63
N ASP A 216 -5.42 -13.01 22.03
CA ASP A 216 -6.85 -13.00 22.33
C ASP A 216 -7.70 -13.19 21.06
N TYR A 217 -7.28 -12.61 19.94
CA TYR A 217 -7.96 -12.79 18.66
C TYR A 217 -7.79 -14.23 18.15
N ASN A 218 -6.59 -14.79 18.29
CA ASN A 218 -6.34 -16.20 17.95
C ASN A 218 -7.24 -17.14 18.76
N ARG A 219 -7.40 -16.92 20.08
CA ARG A 219 -8.32 -17.72 20.91
C ARG A 219 -9.78 -17.65 20.43
N LYS A 220 -10.26 -16.47 20.02
CA LYS A 220 -11.62 -16.30 19.48
C LYS A 220 -11.79 -17.03 18.15
N ILE A 221 -10.77 -16.98 17.28
CA ILE A 221 -10.76 -17.71 16.01
C ILE A 221 -10.79 -19.21 16.26
N ASP A 222 -9.91 -19.71 17.13
CA ASP A 222 -9.81 -21.14 17.44
C ASP A 222 -11.12 -21.67 18.03
N LYS A 223 -11.80 -20.88 18.88
CA LYS A 223 -13.12 -21.23 19.41
C LYS A 223 -14.15 -21.45 18.31
N LEU A 224 -14.25 -20.56 17.33
CA LEU A 224 -15.23 -20.70 16.24
C LEU A 224 -14.80 -21.75 15.20
N CYS A 225 -13.50 -21.89 14.94
CA CYS A 225 -12.98 -22.96 14.09
C CYS A 225 -13.25 -24.35 14.70
N ALA A 226 -13.16 -24.50 16.03
CA ALA A 226 -13.50 -25.73 16.74
C ALA A 226 -14.99 -26.10 16.63
N MET A 227 -15.85 -25.14 16.30
CA MET A 227 -17.28 -25.39 16.00
C MET A 227 -17.50 -25.85 14.54
N GLY A 228 -16.44 -25.93 13.72
CA GLY A 228 -16.49 -26.44 12.35
C GLY A 228 -16.58 -25.35 11.26
N PHE A 229 -16.56 -24.07 11.62
CA PHE A 229 -16.57 -22.98 10.64
C PHE A 229 -15.22 -22.84 9.92
N ASP A 230 -15.25 -22.45 8.64
CA ASP A 230 -14.05 -22.15 7.87
C ASP A 230 -13.26 -20.99 8.50
N LYS A 231 -11.94 -21.13 8.56
CA LYS A 231 -11.06 -20.16 9.23
C LYS A 231 -11.12 -18.77 8.59
N ASN A 232 -11.21 -18.68 7.27
CA ASN A 232 -11.28 -17.38 6.58
C ASN A 232 -12.63 -16.71 6.83
N ALA A 233 -13.71 -17.48 6.79
CA ALA A 233 -15.05 -17.00 7.14
C ALA A 233 -15.10 -16.51 8.59
N VAL A 234 -14.52 -17.26 9.54
CA VAL A 234 -14.41 -16.87 10.96
C VAL A 234 -13.66 -15.56 11.14
N ILE A 235 -12.48 -15.43 10.52
CA ILE A 235 -11.68 -14.20 10.60
C ILE A 235 -12.46 -13.01 10.05
N ALA A 236 -13.10 -13.16 8.88
CA ALA A 236 -13.90 -12.10 8.28
C ALA A 236 -15.09 -11.71 9.17
N ALA A 237 -15.84 -12.70 9.68
CA ALA A 237 -16.99 -12.47 10.55
C ALA A 237 -16.58 -11.74 11.84
N LEU A 238 -15.59 -12.26 12.58
CA LEU A 238 -15.08 -11.63 13.80
C LEU A 238 -14.55 -10.21 13.54
N SER A 239 -13.78 -10.02 12.46
CA SER A 239 -13.22 -8.70 12.12
C SER A 239 -14.32 -7.68 11.81
N SER A 240 -15.37 -8.09 11.09
CA SER A 240 -16.51 -7.24 10.73
C SER A 240 -17.48 -6.96 11.87
N LYS A 241 -17.49 -7.82 12.90
CA LYS A 241 -18.36 -7.74 14.08
C LYS A 241 -17.61 -7.31 15.34
N SER A 242 -16.59 -6.47 15.19
CA SER A 242 -15.84 -5.88 16.31
C SER A 242 -15.29 -6.91 17.30
N TRP A 243 -14.92 -8.09 16.81
CA TRP A 243 -14.44 -9.24 17.60
C TRP A 243 -15.43 -9.75 18.66
N ASP A 244 -16.72 -9.46 18.50
CA ASP A 244 -17.79 -10.05 19.30
C ASP A 244 -18.12 -11.45 18.79
N VAL A 245 -18.08 -12.44 19.69
CA VAL A 245 -18.19 -13.85 19.32
C VAL A 245 -19.63 -14.21 18.99
N GLU A 246 -20.60 -13.64 19.69
CA GLU A 246 -22.02 -13.94 19.53
C GLU A 246 -22.51 -13.48 18.16
N THR A 247 -22.37 -12.19 17.86
CA THR A 247 -22.79 -11.61 16.57
C THR A 247 -21.97 -12.12 15.38
N ALA A 248 -20.71 -12.50 15.57
CA ALA A 248 -19.94 -13.19 14.54
C ALA A 248 -20.46 -14.61 14.28
N THR A 249 -20.87 -15.34 15.32
CA THR A 249 -21.47 -16.68 15.19
C THR A 249 -22.81 -16.59 14.47
N GLU A 250 -23.66 -15.62 14.82
CA GLU A 250 -24.93 -15.38 14.13
C GLU A 250 -24.71 -15.12 12.63
N LEU A 251 -23.71 -14.29 12.29
CA LEU A 251 -23.35 -14.03 10.89
C LEU A 251 -22.90 -15.31 10.17
N LEU A 252 -22.07 -16.15 10.83
CA LEU A 252 -21.58 -17.40 10.26
C LEU A 252 -22.69 -18.43 10.04
N LEU A 253 -23.70 -18.46 10.91
CA LEU A 253 -24.86 -19.34 10.79
C LEU A 253 -25.86 -18.89 9.72
N SER A 254 -25.81 -17.61 9.34
CA SER A 254 -26.69 -17.04 8.32
C SER A 254 -26.20 -17.21 6.88
N ASN A 255 -24.96 -17.69 6.69
CA ASN A 255 -24.35 -17.99 5.39
C ASN A 255 -24.48 -19.47 5.03
#